data_AF-A5WF24-F1
#
_entry.id   AF-A5WF24-F1
#
_cell.length_a   1.000
_cell.length_b   1.000
_cell.length_c   1.000
_cell.angle_alpha   90.00
_cell.angle_beta   90.00
_cell.angle_gamma   90.00
#
_symmetry.space_group_name_H-M   'P 1'
#
loop_
_entity.id
_entity.type
_entity.pdbx_description
1 polymer ?
#
loop_
_entity_poly.entity_id
_entity_poly.type
_entity_poly.pdbx_seq_one_letter_code
_entity_poly.pdbx_strand_id
1 'polypeptide(L)'
;MSPKKLTSKQEFKLLQDELESKLDNDLSEEFLYKYQLLKHYLDELEREIVKQNNLAKQQDNEWMKWLIVIAAGVFSVIITQMPDRSSLSLDQLILLKIAISVNALGIVFGAIYLYTDVINTKDLGYKLQVQRYYLLLGGEKKYKANAIYSEELWFTKIAKNLSLLCFLAVIVIFVYFVWQMQTDVSPLVNNPYPTVKS
;
A
#
# COMPACT_ATOMS: atom_id res chain seq x y z
N MET A 1 -13.36 31.96 16.46
CA MET A 1 -13.67 30.79 15.62
C MET A 1 -12.46 30.48 14.75
N SER A 2 -11.82 29.33 14.94
CA SER A 2 -10.73 28.91 14.04
C SER A 2 -11.30 28.60 12.66
N PRO A 3 -10.75 29.13 11.56
CA PRO A 3 -11.24 28.80 10.22
C PRO A 3 -11.12 27.30 9.99
N LYS A 4 -12.21 26.68 9.53
CA LYS A 4 -12.27 25.25 9.26
C LYS A 4 -11.23 24.93 8.16
N LYS A 5 -10.22 24.12 8.47
CA LYS A 5 -9.18 23.73 7.52
C LYS A 5 -9.83 22.90 6.40
N LEU A 6 -9.82 23.42 5.17
CA LEU A 6 -10.36 22.74 3.99
C LEU A 6 -9.46 21.56 3.61
N THR A 7 -10.05 20.51 3.05
CA THR A 7 -9.28 19.43 2.39
C THR A 7 -8.76 19.92 1.05
N SER A 8 -7.65 19.35 0.56
CA SER A 8 -7.04 19.75 -0.73
C SER A 8 -8.00 19.63 -1.91
N LYS A 9 -8.92 18.66 -1.90
CA LYS A 9 -9.99 18.53 -2.91
C LYS A 9 -11.01 19.68 -2.85
N GLN A 10 -11.37 20.14 -1.65
CA GLN A 10 -12.31 21.25 -1.49
C GLN A 10 -11.65 22.59 -1.85
N GLU A 11 -10.38 22.77 -1.46
CA GLU A 11 -9.58 23.94 -1.82
C GLU A 11 -9.37 24.01 -3.34
N PHE A 12 -9.08 22.88 -3.99
CA PHE A 12 -8.98 22.78 -5.46
C PHE A 12 -10.26 23.27 -6.15
N LYS A 13 -11.42 22.78 -5.72
CA LYS A 13 -12.70 23.14 -6.34
C LYS A 13 -13.01 24.64 -6.20
N LEU A 14 -12.79 25.21 -5.02
CA LEU A 14 -13.02 26.65 -4.79
C LEU A 14 -12.12 27.52 -5.69
N LEU A 15 -10.85 27.15 -5.82
CA LEU A 15 -9.91 27.87 -6.67
C LEU A 15 -10.20 27.68 -8.17
N GLN A 16 -10.71 26.50 -8.55
CA GLN A 16 -11.18 26.25 -9.90
C GLN A 16 -12.34 27.18 -10.24
N ASP A 17 -13.37 27.22 -9.38
CA ASP A 17 -14.55 28.07 -9.57
C ASP A 17 -14.16 29.57 -9.61
N GLU A 18 -13.18 29.98 -8.79
CA GLU A 18 -12.64 31.34 -8.78
C GLU A 18 -11.85 31.69 -10.06
N LEU A 19 -11.07 30.74 -10.57
CA LEU A 19 -10.32 30.91 -11.83
C LEU A 19 -11.26 30.99 -13.03
N GLU A 20 -12.24 30.10 -13.12
CA GLU A 20 -13.26 30.10 -14.19
C GLU A 20 -14.03 31.44 -14.18
N SER A 21 -14.46 31.89 -13.00
CA SER A 21 -15.11 33.20 -12.83
C SER A 21 -14.22 34.37 -13.27
N LYS A 22 -12.91 34.36 -12.95
CA LYS A 22 -11.99 35.40 -13.44
C LYS A 22 -11.78 35.35 -14.95
N LEU A 23 -11.67 34.16 -15.53
CA LEU A 23 -11.52 34.01 -16.99
C LEU A 23 -12.74 34.55 -17.74
N ASP A 24 -13.93 34.29 -17.20
CA ASP A 24 -15.19 34.73 -17.80
C ASP A 24 -15.41 36.25 -17.69
N ASN A 25 -14.82 36.90 -16.68
CA ASN A 25 -15.05 38.31 -16.37
C ASN A 25 -13.89 39.26 -16.72
N ASP A 26 -12.64 38.78 -16.81
CA ASP A 26 -11.46 39.65 -17.04
C ASP A 26 -10.36 38.91 -17.84
N LEU A 27 -10.44 39.06 -19.16
CA LEU A 27 -9.55 38.43 -20.15
C LEU A 27 -8.39 39.36 -20.54
N SER A 28 -7.77 40.03 -19.56
CA SER A 28 -6.68 40.97 -19.82
C SER A 28 -5.45 40.28 -20.43
N GLU A 29 -4.81 40.93 -21.41
CA GLU A 29 -3.59 40.41 -22.07
C GLU A 29 -2.45 40.13 -21.07
N GLU A 30 -2.39 40.92 -19.99
CA GLU A 30 -1.40 40.77 -18.91
C GLU A 30 -1.60 39.45 -18.13
N PHE A 31 -2.85 39.04 -17.90
CA PHE A 31 -3.17 37.76 -17.28
C PHE A 31 -2.77 36.58 -18.18
N LEU A 32 -3.07 36.67 -19.48
CA LEU A 32 -2.70 35.66 -20.49
C LEU A 32 -1.17 35.51 -20.63
N TYR A 33 -0.45 36.62 -20.65
CA TYR A 33 1.01 36.63 -20.72
C TYR A 33 1.65 36.01 -19.47
N LYS A 34 1.16 36.40 -18.29
CA LYS A 34 1.60 35.84 -17.00
C LYS A 34 1.28 34.35 -16.90
N TYR A 35 0.13 33.91 -17.41
CA TYR A 35 -0.24 32.50 -17.49
C TYR A 35 0.76 31.70 -18.34
N GLN A 36 1.11 32.17 -19.54
CA GLN A 36 2.07 31.49 -20.40
C GLN A 36 3.46 31.39 -19.76
N LEU A 37 3.92 32.46 -19.11
CA LEU A 37 5.22 32.50 -18.44
C LEU A 37 5.26 31.54 -17.24
N LEU A 38 4.22 31.54 -16.40
CA LEU A 38 4.14 30.66 -15.24
C LEU A 38 3.95 29.19 -15.61
N LYS A 39 3.28 28.91 -16.73
CA LYS A 39 2.97 27.54 -17.16
C LYS A 39 4.22 26.68 -17.28
N HIS A 40 5.29 27.19 -17.91
CA HIS A 40 6.53 26.43 -18.05
C HIS A 40 7.16 26.10 -16.70
N TYR A 41 7.22 27.08 -15.79
CA TYR A 41 7.77 26.89 -14.44
C TYR A 41 6.95 25.87 -13.63
N LEU A 42 5.63 25.94 -13.73
CA LEU A 42 4.71 25.01 -13.08
C LEU A 42 4.85 23.58 -13.62
N ASP A 43 4.95 23.42 -14.94
CA ASP A 43 5.09 22.11 -15.60
C ASP A 43 6.43 21.44 -15.23
N GLU A 44 7.48 22.22 -14.97
CA GLU A 44 8.78 21.73 -14.56
C GLU A 44 8.81 21.35 -13.06
N LEU A 45 8.16 22.15 -12.23
CA LEU A 45 8.00 21.88 -10.80
C LEU A 45 7.11 20.63 -10.55
N GLU A 46 6.05 20.46 -11.35
CA GLU A 46 5.23 19.25 -11.35
C GLU A 46 6.06 18.02 -11.73
N ARG A 47 6.87 18.11 -12.80
CA ARG A 47 7.76 17.01 -13.22
C ARG A 47 8.74 16.61 -12.12
N GLU A 48 9.36 17.57 -11.44
CA GLU A 48 10.33 17.30 -10.39
C GLU A 48 9.66 16.65 -9.17
N ILE A 49 8.48 17.13 -8.76
CA ILE A 49 7.71 16.54 -7.64
C ILE A 49 7.25 15.12 -7.97
N VAL A 50 6.75 14.88 -9.18
CA VAL A 50 6.33 13.54 -9.63
C VAL A 50 7.54 12.59 -9.65
N LYS A 51 8.69 13.06 -10.16
CA LYS A 51 9.93 12.29 -10.21
C LYS A 51 10.42 11.89 -8.80
N GLN A 52 10.44 12.84 -7.87
CA GLN A 52 10.84 12.57 -6.48
C GLN A 52 9.86 11.64 -5.76
N ASN A 53 8.55 11.80 -5.97
CA ASN A 53 7.54 10.91 -5.40
C ASN A 53 7.64 9.48 -5.94
N ASN A 54 8.01 9.31 -7.22
CA ASN A 54 8.17 7.99 -7.85
C ASN A 54 9.42 7.23 -7.36
N LEU A 55 10.57 7.90 -7.22
CA LEU A 55 11.87 7.23 -6.99
C LEU A 55 11.93 6.39 -5.71
N ALA A 56 11.38 6.86 -4.59
CA ALA A 56 11.42 6.14 -3.31
C ALA A 56 10.26 5.16 -3.11
N LYS A 57 9.08 5.44 -3.70
CA LYS A 57 7.87 4.62 -3.52
C LYS A 57 7.83 3.40 -4.41
N GLN A 58 8.45 3.47 -5.60
CA GLN A 58 8.30 2.43 -6.60
C GLN A 58 8.91 1.10 -6.13
N GLN A 59 10.09 1.12 -5.50
CA GLN A 59 10.74 -0.11 -5.05
C GLN A 59 9.95 -0.80 -3.92
N ASP A 60 9.53 -0.03 -2.90
CA ASP A 60 8.79 -0.54 -1.75
C ASP A 60 7.40 -1.11 -2.13
N ASN A 61 6.69 -0.43 -3.06
CA ASN A 61 5.40 -0.90 -3.55
C ASN A 61 5.52 -2.15 -4.41
N GLU A 62 6.53 -2.24 -5.29
CA GLU A 62 6.78 -3.45 -6.08
C GLU A 62 7.10 -4.65 -5.18
N TRP A 63 7.91 -4.47 -4.14
CA TRP A 63 8.17 -5.52 -3.16
C TRP A 63 6.88 -6.01 -2.47
N MET A 64 5.99 -5.09 -2.08
CA MET A 64 4.72 -5.47 -1.46
C MET A 64 3.79 -6.22 -2.42
N LYS A 65 3.74 -5.82 -3.71
CA LYS A 65 2.99 -6.56 -4.74
C LYS A 65 3.50 -7.99 -4.87
N TRP A 66 4.83 -8.17 -4.97
CA TRP A 66 5.44 -9.50 -5.02
C TRP A 66 5.13 -10.32 -3.77
N LEU A 67 5.20 -9.71 -2.58
CA LEU A 67 4.86 -10.38 -1.33
C LEU A 67 3.41 -10.90 -1.33
N ILE A 68 2.45 -10.09 -1.79
CA ILE A 68 1.05 -10.52 -1.91
C ILE A 68 0.90 -11.66 -2.91
N VAL A 69 1.57 -11.61 -4.06
CA VAL A 69 1.56 -12.68 -5.06
C VAL A 69 2.12 -13.98 -4.48
N ILE A 70 3.25 -13.89 -3.77
CA ILE A 70 3.86 -15.05 -3.10
C ILE A 70 2.92 -15.60 -2.02
N ALA A 71 2.30 -14.74 -1.21
CA ALA A 71 1.34 -15.14 -0.19
C ALA A 71 0.12 -15.87 -0.77
N ALA A 72 -0.40 -15.41 -1.92
CA ALA A 72 -1.46 -16.09 -2.66
C ALA A 72 -0.99 -17.43 -3.24
N GLY A 73 0.24 -17.50 -3.74
CA GLY A 73 0.87 -18.75 -4.19
C GLY A 73 1.02 -19.78 -3.07
N VAL A 74 1.52 -19.35 -1.90
CA VAL A 74 1.65 -20.19 -0.69
C VAL A 74 0.29 -20.73 -0.26
N PHE A 75 -0.78 -19.94 -0.35
CA PHE A 75 -2.15 -20.40 -0.10
C PHE A 75 -2.53 -21.58 -1.00
N SER A 76 -2.22 -21.49 -2.31
CA SER A 76 -2.48 -22.56 -3.26
C SER A 76 -1.70 -23.83 -2.92
N VAL A 77 -0.43 -23.71 -2.54
CA VAL A 77 0.40 -24.85 -2.11
C VAL A 77 -0.17 -25.50 -0.86
N ILE A 78 -0.55 -24.71 0.14
CA ILE A 78 -1.14 -25.20 1.40
C ILE A 78 -2.42 -26.02 1.10
N ILE A 79 -3.30 -25.52 0.24
CA ILE A 79 -4.55 -26.22 -0.10
C ILE A 79 -4.31 -27.48 -0.93
N THR A 80 -3.34 -27.48 -1.84
CA THR A 80 -3.08 -28.59 -2.76
C THR A 80 -2.27 -29.73 -2.13
N GLN A 81 -1.37 -29.42 -1.20
CA GLN A 81 -0.56 -30.40 -0.47
C GLN A 81 -1.22 -30.87 0.84
N MET A 82 -2.49 -30.49 1.08
CA MET A 82 -3.22 -30.98 2.25
C MET A 82 -3.43 -32.50 2.16
N PRO A 83 -3.01 -33.26 3.19
CA PRO A 83 -3.49 -34.62 3.36
C PRO A 83 -5.00 -34.62 3.57
N ASP A 84 -5.61 -35.78 3.40
CA ASP A 84 -7.04 -35.93 3.64
C ASP A 84 -7.40 -35.40 5.03
N ARG A 85 -8.39 -34.51 5.13
CA ARG A 85 -8.66 -33.76 6.37
C ARG A 85 -9.04 -34.68 7.53
N SER A 86 -9.50 -35.88 7.21
CA SER A 86 -9.83 -36.97 8.14
C SER A 86 -8.59 -37.57 8.82
N SER A 87 -7.39 -37.41 8.26
CA SER A 87 -6.13 -37.94 8.80
C SER A 87 -5.37 -36.95 9.69
N LEU A 88 -5.86 -35.72 9.84
CA LEU A 88 -5.20 -34.68 10.63
C LEU A 88 -5.70 -34.68 12.08
N SER A 89 -4.78 -34.49 13.03
CA SER A 89 -5.13 -34.28 14.43
C SER A 89 -5.84 -32.93 14.63
N LEU A 90 -6.56 -32.79 15.75
CA LEU A 90 -7.28 -31.55 16.07
C LEU A 90 -6.31 -30.35 16.17
N ASP A 91 -5.11 -30.56 16.71
CA ASP A 91 -4.08 -29.52 16.83
C ASP A 91 -3.53 -29.11 15.45
N GLN A 92 -3.32 -30.06 14.54
CA GLN A 92 -2.92 -29.79 13.16
C GLN A 92 -4.00 -29.00 12.41
N LEU A 93 -5.28 -29.32 12.61
CA LEU A 93 -6.41 -28.59 12.02
C LEU A 93 -6.52 -27.15 12.55
N ILE A 94 -6.28 -26.93 13.85
CA ILE A 94 -6.24 -25.58 14.44
C ILE A 94 -5.09 -24.79 13.85
N LEU A 95 -3.88 -25.36 13.83
CA LEU A 95 -2.69 -24.72 13.32
C LEU A 95 -2.85 -24.30 11.86
N LEU A 96 -3.51 -25.16 11.07
CA LEU A 96 -3.83 -24.89 9.67
C LEU A 96 -4.83 -23.74 9.49
N LYS A 97 -5.89 -23.69 10.31
CA LYS A 97 -6.83 -22.56 10.31
C LYS A 97 -6.14 -21.24 10.66
N ILE A 98 -5.21 -21.27 11.61
CA ILE A 98 -4.43 -20.10 12.00
C ILE A 98 -3.54 -19.67 10.83
N ALA A 99 -2.82 -20.60 10.18
CA ALA A 99 -1.97 -20.29 9.03
C ALA A 99 -2.75 -19.60 7.89
N ILE A 100 -3.89 -20.16 7.51
CA ILE A 100 -4.78 -19.61 6.48
C ILE A 100 -5.26 -18.21 6.87
N SER A 101 -5.72 -18.03 8.11
CA SER A 101 -6.25 -16.75 8.60
C SER A 101 -5.17 -15.67 8.66
N VAL A 102 -3.99 -15.99 9.17
CA VAL A 102 -2.85 -15.06 9.24
C VAL A 102 -2.38 -14.68 7.83
N ASN A 103 -2.34 -15.64 6.89
CA ASN A 103 -1.98 -15.35 5.50
C ASN A 103 -2.98 -14.39 4.84
N ALA A 104 -4.28 -14.63 5.03
CA ALA A 104 -5.33 -13.76 4.53
C ALA A 104 -5.24 -12.35 5.12
N LEU A 105 -4.99 -12.23 6.43
CA LEU A 105 -4.76 -10.93 7.09
C LEU A 105 -3.54 -10.21 6.49
N GLY A 106 -2.44 -10.94 6.25
CA GLY A 106 -1.25 -10.39 5.60
C GLY A 106 -1.57 -9.80 4.22
N ILE A 107 -2.32 -10.52 3.39
CA ILE A 107 -2.76 -10.04 2.07
C ILE A 107 -3.63 -8.78 2.20
N VAL A 108 -4.57 -8.75 3.15
CA VAL A 108 -5.44 -7.58 3.38
C VAL A 108 -4.62 -6.36 3.81
N PHE A 109 -3.69 -6.51 4.75
CA PHE A 109 -2.82 -5.40 5.17
C PHE A 109 -1.88 -4.93 4.04
N GLY A 110 -1.34 -5.85 3.25
CA GLY A 110 -0.57 -5.51 2.06
C GLY A 110 -1.40 -4.73 1.03
N ALA A 111 -2.65 -5.13 0.81
CA ALA A 111 -3.57 -4.41 -0.08
C ALA A 111 -3.93 -3.02 0.46
N ILE A 112 -4.14 -2.87 1.77
CA ILE A 112 -4.36 -1.57 2.43
C ILE A 112 -3.16 -0.66 2.21
N TYR A 113 -1.93 -1.17 2.38
CA TYR A 113 -0.70 -0.42 2.12
C TYR A 113 -0.61 0.04 0.65
N LEU A 114 -0.91 -0.84 -0.31
CA LEU A 114 -0.92 -0.45 -1.73
C LEU A 114 -2.03 0.57 -2.04
N TYR A 115 -3.16 0.52 -1.33
CA TYR A 115 -4.25 1.48 -1.53
C TYR A 115 -3.90 2.88 -1.01
N THR A 116 -3.10 3.01 0.06
CA THR A 116 -2.66 4.33 0.53
C THR A 116 -1.78 5.05 -0.50
N ASP A 117 -1.05 4.32 -1.33
CA ASP A 117 -0.31 4.92 -2.44
C ASP A 117 -1.22 5.59 -3.47
N VAL A 118 -2.33 4.95 -3.82
CA VAL A 118 -3.36 5.51 -4.71
C VAL A 118 -3.96 6.78 -4.11
N ILE A 119 -4.24 6.78 -2.80
CA ILE A 119 -4.76 7.96 -2.10
C ILE A 119 -3.73 9.09 -2.13
N ASN A 120 -2.48 8.81 -1.75
CA ASN A 120 -1.41 9.80 -1.70
C ASN A 120 -1.12 10.41 -3.08
N THR A 121 -1.18 9.60 -4.13
CA THR A 121 -0.98 10.07 -5.52
C THR A 121 -2.11 11.00 -5.95
N LYS A 122 -3.36 10.67 -5.58
CA LYS A 122 -4.52 11.55 -5.84
C LYS A 122 -4.43 12.85 -5.05
N ASP A 123 -4.08 12.79 -3.75
CA ASP A 123 -3.90 13.97 -2.90
C ASP A 123 -2.81 14.90 -3.42
N LEU A 124 -1.67 14.33 -3.83
CA LEU A 124 -0.57 15.06 -4.46
C LEU A 124 -1.05 15.81 -5.72
N GLY A 125 -1.83 15.14 -6.58
CA GLY A 125 -2.42 15.77 -7.77
C GLY A 125 -3.31 16.98 -7.43
N TYR A 126 -4.19 16.85 -6.41
CA TYR A 126 -5.00 17.99 -5.96
C TYR A 126 -4.15 19.13 -5.40
N LYS A 127 -3.12 18.83 -4.59
CA LYS A 127 -2.23 19.83 -4.02
C LYS A 127 -1.43 20.61 -5.07
N LEU A 128 -0.93 19.91 -6.09
CA LEU A 128 -0.25 20.54 -7.23
C LEU A 128 -1.18 21.51 -7.98
N GLN A 129 -2.41 21.09 -8.23
CA GLN A 129 -3.40 21.94 -8.90
C GLN A 129 -3.82 23.15 -8.03
N VAL A 130 -3.96 22.97 -6.72
CA VAL A 130 -4.20 24.08 -5.78
C VAL A 130 -3.07 25.11 -5.85
N GLN A 131 -1.80 24.65 -5.84
CA GLN A 131 -0.64 25.53 -5.97
C GLN A 131 -0.66 26.30 -7.29
N ARG A 132 -0.99 25.61 -8.40
CA ARG A 132 -1.14 26.22 -9.73
C ARG A 132 -2.18 27.34 -9.71
N TYR A 133 -3.39 27.07 -9.22
CA TYR A 133 -4.45 28.09 -9.19
C TYR A 133 -4.13 29.25 -8.25
N TYR A 134 -3.53 29.00 -7.09
CA TYR A 134 -3.08 30.09 -6.21
C TYR A 134 -2.03 30.99 -6.87
N LEU A 135 -1.05 30.41 -7.56
CA LEU A 135 -0.02 31.16 -8.27
C LEU A 135 -0.62 32.02 -9.39
N LEU A 136 -1.62 31.51 -10.09
CA LEU A 136 -2.36 32.23 -11.13
C LEU A 136 -3.28 33.32 -10.56
N LEU A 137 -3.95 33.07 -9.44
CA LEU A 137 -4.97 33.96 -8.87
C LEU A 137 -4.43 35.07 -7.97
N GLY A 138 -3.35 34.81 -7.22
CA GLY A 138 -2.94 35.65 -6.08
C GLY A 138 -1.47 36.06 -6.00
N GLY A 139 -0.61 35.54 -6.88
CA GLY A 139 0.82 35.88 -6.91
C GLY A 139 1.61 35.31 -5.72
N GLU A 140 2.40 34.27 -5.98
CA GLU A 140 3.59 33.71 -5.30
C GLU A 140 3.70 33.57 -3.76
N LYS A 141 3.05 34.39 -2.93
CA LYS A 141 3.43 34.59 -1.52
C LYS A 141 3.15 33.41 -0.58
N LYS A 142 2.25 32.49 -0.91
CA LYS A 142 1.88 31.38 0.01
C LYS A 142 2.69 30.09 -0.21
N TYR A 143 3.24 29.86 -1.41
CA TYR A 143 3.81 28.55 -1.77
C TYR A 143 5.24 28.57 -2.33
N LYS A 144 5.87 29.74 -2.54
CA LYS A 144 7.29 29.83 -2.92
C LYS A 144 8.25 29.15 -1.93
N ALA A 145 7.84 28.99 -0.67
CA ALA A 145 8.69 28.45 0.39
C ALA A 145 8.49 26.95 0.67
N ASN A 146 7.36 26.34 0.31
CA ASN A 146 7.03 24.97 0.71
C ASN A 146 6.23 24.24 -0.38
N ALA A 147 6.89 23.33 -1.11
CA ALA A 147 6.19 22.29 -1.88
C ALA A 147 5.35 21.46 -0.90
N ILE A 148 4.02 21.42 -1.08
CA ILE A 148 3.16 20.64 -0.19
C ILE A 148 3.24 19.18 -0.61
N TYR A 149 3.99 18.39 0.14
CA TYR A 149 3.99 16.94 -0.02
C TYR A 149 2.65 16.33 0.45
N SER A 150 2.28 15.19 -0.12
CA SER A 150 1.20 14.36 0.46
C SER A 150 1.62 13.96 1.87
N GLU A 151 0.74 14.17 2.86
CA GLU A 151 1.04 13.71 4.22
C GLU A 151 1.03 12.18 4.19
N GLU A 152 2.09 11.56 4.72
CA GLU A 152 2.15 10.12 4.84
C GLU A 152 1.10 9.67 5.86
N LEU A 153 0.07 8.96 5.42
CA LEU A 153 -0.98 8.47 6.32
C LEU A 153 -0.34 7.57 7.39
N TRP A 154 -0.58 7.90 8.67
CA TRP A 154 0.06 7.24 9.82
C TRP A 154 -0.08 5.71 9.82
N PHE A 155 -1.20 5.21 9.31
CA PHE A 155 -1.51 3.78 9.24
C PHE A 155 -0.78 3.03 8.12
N THR A 156 -0.13 3.75 7.19
CA THR A 156 0.63 3.14 6.08
C THR A 156 1.78 2.28 6.60
N LYS A 157 2.60 2.82 7.52
CA LYS A 157 3.72 2.07 8.12
C LYS A 157 3.24 0.86 8.92
N ILE A 158 2.13 1.04 9.63
CA ILE A 158 1.50 -0.01 10.43
C ILE A 158 1.04 -1.16 9.54
N ALA A 159 0.31 -0.86 8.45
CA ALA A 159 -0.15 -1.85 7.49
C ALA A 159 1.00 -2.63 6.84
N LYS A 160 2.08 -1.93 6.44
CA LYS A 160 3.30 -2.58 5.91
C LYS A 160 3.88 -3.59 6.90
N ASN A 161 4.10 -3.16 8.14
CA ASN A 161 4.70 -4.00 9.17
C ASN A 161 3.81 -5.19 9.55
N LEU A 162 2.50 -4.98 9.66
CA LEU A 162 1.53 -6.06 9.91
C LEU A 162 1.50 -7.08 8.76
N SER A 163 1.55 -6.62 7.50
CA SER A 163 1.63 -7.49 6.34
C SER A 163 2.88 -8.37 6.39
N LEU A 164 4.05 -7.77 6.69
CA LEU A 164 5.32 -8.50 6.81
C LEU A 164 5.31 -9.50 7.97
N LEU A 165 4.81 -9.10 9.13
CA LEU A 165 4.69 -9.98 10.30
C LEU A 165 3.78 -11.17 10.03
N CYS A 166 2.64 -10.95 9.37
CA CYS A 166 1.74 -12.02 8.96
C CYS A 166 2.44 -13.00 8.01
N PHE A 167 3.17 -12.49 7.02
CA PHE A 167 3.90 -13.31 6.06
C PHE A 167 4.98 -14.17 6.74
N LEU A 168 5.77 -13.58 7.64
CA LEU A 168 6.77 -14.30 8.43
C LEU A 168 6.12 -15.37 9.32
N ALA A 169 5.02 -15.03 9.99
CA ALA A 169 4.29 -15.97 10.83
C ALA A 169 3.76 -17.17 10.03
N VAL A 170 3.24 -16.96 8.82
CA VAL A 170 2.79 -18.04 7.94
C VAL A 170 3.94 -18.98 7.57
N ILE A 171 5.12 -18.44 7.23
CA ILE A 171 6.30 -19.26 6.93
C ILE A 171 6.67 -20.12 8.15
N VAL A 172 6.75 -19.52 9.34
CA VAL A 172 7.11 -20.24 10.57
C VAL A 172 6.07 -21.33 10.89
N ILE A 173 4.79 -21.00 10.83
CA ILE A 173 3.69 -21.94 11.10
C ILE A 173 3.71 -23.09 10.08
N PHE A 174 3.95 -22.79 8.80
CA PHE A 174 3.97 -23.80 7.74
C PHE A 174 5.18 -24.74 7.87
N VAL A 175 6.38 -24.22 8.13
CA VAL A 175 7.57 -25.04 8.38
C VAL A 175 7.35 -25.95 9.58
N TYR A 176 6.78 -25.41 10.66
CA TYR A 176 6.44 -26.20 11.85
C TYR A 176 5.39 -27.28 11.55
N PHE A 177 4.36 -26.96 10.76
CA PHE A 177 3.34 -27.92 10.33
C PHE A 177 3.96 -29.09 9.54
N VAL A 178 4.81 -28.80 8.57
CA VAL A 178 5.51 -29.83 7.78
C VAL A 178 6.42 -30.68 8.66
N TRP A 179 7.12 -30.07 9.62
CA TRP A 179 7.97 -30.80 10.55
C TRP A 179 7.17 -31.77 11.42
N GLN A 180 6.04 -31.33 11.98
CA GLN A 180 5.11 -32.18 12.75
C GLN A 180 4.64 -33.40 11.93
N MET A 181 4.27 -33.16 10.66
CA MET A 181 3.84 -34.23 9.76
C MET A 181 4.94 -35.27 9.48
N GLN A 182 6.22 -34.88 9.49
CA GLN A 182 7.34 -35.82 9.29
C GLN A 182 7.66 -36.64 10.55
N THR A 183 7.54 -36.02 11.72
CA THR A 183 7.82 -36.71 13.00
C THR A 183 6.74 -37.72 13.36
N ASP A 184 5.47 -37.44 13.06
CA ASP A 184 4.35 -38.35 13.34
C ASP A 184 4.38 -39.64 12.49
N VAL A 185 5.01 -39.61 11.31
CA VAL A 185 5.13 -40.78 10.41
C VAL A 185 6.31 -41.70 10.79
N SER A 186 7.25 -41.21 11.62
CA SER A 186 8.51 -41.89 11.89
C SER A 186 8.56 -42.97 13.02
N PRO A 187 7.51 -43.27 13.84
CA PRO A 187 7.69 -44.26 14.91
C PRO A 187 7.52 -45.73 14.49
N LEU A 188 7.17 -46.06 13.24
CA LEU A 188 6.80 -47.44 12.84
C LEU A 188 7.92 -48.32 12.25
N VAL A 189 9.15 -47.82 12.07
CA VAL A 189 10.22 -48.59 11.38
C VAL A 189 11.23 -49.26 12.35
N ASN A 190 11.10 -49.07 13.67
CA ASN A 190 12.05 -49.60 14.66
C ASN A 190 11.51 -50.76 15.51
N ASN A 191 10.84 -51.75 14.91
CA ASN A 191 10.60 -53.02 15.60
C ASN A 191 11.02 -54.21 14.72
N PRO A 192 12.27 -54.71 14.86
CA PRO A 192 12.70 -55.91 14.18
C PRO A 192 12.20 -57.16 14.94
N TYR A 193 11.13 -57.76 14.43
CA TYR A 193 10.66 -59.14 14.57
C TYR A 193 10.23 -59.72 15.95
N PRO A 194 9.18 -60.57 15.99
CA PRO A 194 8.89 -61.44 17.11
C PRO A 194 9.85 -62.65 17.10
N THR A 195 10.59 -62.86 18.19
CA THR A 195 11.23 -64.15 18.44
C THR A 195 10.18 -65.21 18.71
N VAL A 196 9.89 -66.02 17.70
CA VAL A 196 9.36 -67.37 17.89
C VAL A 196 10.49 -68.20 18.48
N LYS A 197 10.31 -68.71 19.70
CA LYS A 197 11.03 -69.90 20.17
C LYS A 197 10.05 -70.87 20.82
N SER A 198 10.19 -72.09 20.33
CA SER A 198 9.56 -73.37 20.68
C SER A 198 9.47 -73.66 22.17
#